data_AF-A0A3M9MN63-F1
#
_entry.id   AF-A0A3M9MN63-F1
#
_cell.length_a   1.000
_cell.length_b   1.000
_cell.length_c   1.000
_cell.angle_alpha   90.00
_cell.angle_beta   90.00
_cell.angle_gamma   90.00
#
_symmetry.space_group_name_H-M   'P 1'
#
loop_
_entity.id
_entity.type
_entity.pdbx_description
1 polymer ?
#
loop_
_entity_poly.entity_id
_entity_poly.type
_entity_poly.pdbx_seq_one_letter_code
_entity_poly.pdbx_strand_id
1 'polypeptide(L)' 'MARSRKKINIGGISKCESEKKDKRHANRSIRRKNKIEVSMDKEILTEKREDSNIWSFGKDGKQTISDPTYLRK' A
#
# COMPACT_ATOMS: atom_id res chain seq x y z
N MET A 1 -28.43 -8.96 31.01
CA MET A 1 -28.46 -9.47 29.62
C MET A 1 -27.88 -8.40 28.70
N ALA A 2 -26.65 -8.61 28.23
CA ALA A 2 -25.83 -7.59 27.59
C ALA A 2 -26.39 -7.15 26.22
N ARG A 3 -26.43 -5.84 26.02
CA ARG A 3 -26.93 -5.18 24.79
C ARG A 3 -26.12 -5.66 23.59
N SER A 4 -26.81 -6.12 22.55
CA SER A 4 -26.23 -6.53 21.26
C SER A 4 -25.26 -5.46 20.74
N ARG A 5 -23.98 -5.82 20.61
CA ARG A 5 -22.98 -4.95 19.98
C ARG A 5 -23.25 -4.99 18.48
N LYS A 6 -23.83 -3.91 17.94
CA LYS A 6 -23.99 -3.71 16.50
C LYS A 6 -22.65 -4.05 15.82
N LYS A 7 -22.63 -5.05 14.95
CA LYS A 7 -21.41 -5.55 14.31
C LYS A 7 -20.87 -4.42 13.42
N ILE A 8 -19.79 -3.77 13.84
CA ILE A 8 -19.10 -2.77 13.01
C ILE A 8 -18.44 -3.54 11.87
N ASN A 9 -18.87 -3.28 10.64
CA ASN A 9 -18.29 -3.91 9.47
C ASN A 9 -16.92 -3.26 9.22
N ILE A 10 -15.86 -3.97 9.59
CA ILE A 10 -14.49 -3.57 9.32
C ILE A 10 -14.04 -4.29 8.06
N GLY A 11 -13.81 -3.55 6.98
CA GLY A 11 -13.27 -4.05 5.73
C GLY A 11 -11.80 -3.66 5.52
N GLY A 12 -11.12 -4.33 4.61
CA GLY A 12 -9.81 -3.86 4.14
C GLY A 12 -9.95 -2.55 3.36
N ILE A 13 -8.98 -1.63 3.53
CA ILE A 13 -8.91 -0.37 2.77
C ILE A 13 -8.46 -0.59 1.33
N SER A 14 -7.86 -1.75 1.01
CA SER A 14 -7.17 -2.08 -0.25
C SER A 14 -7.60 -1.23 -1.45
N LYS A 15 -7.01 -0.03 -1.60
CA LYS A 15 -7.25 0.86 -2.75
C LYS A 15 -6.44 0.39 -3.96
N CYS A 16 -5.48 -0.51 -3.75
CA CYS A 16 -4.70 -1.12 -4.81
C CYS A 16 -5.48 -2.26 -5.48
N GLU A 17 -5.50 -2.28 -6.81
CA GLU A 17 -5.99 -3.42 -7.61
C GLU A 17 -5.26 -4.73 -7.26
N SER A 18 -3.96 -4.63 -6.91
CA SER A 18 -3.17 -5.76 -6.40
C SER A 18 -1.89 -5.29 -5.72
N GLU A 19 -1.44 -6.03 -4.71
CA GLU A 19 -0.12 -5.85 -4.09
C GLU A 19 1.03 -5.95 -5.10
N LYS A 20 0.83 -6.76 -6.16
CA LYS A 20 1.79 -6.91 -7.25
C LYS A 20 1.97 -5.61 -8.04
N LYS A 21 0.96 -4.73 -8.11
CA LYS A 21 1.03 -3.43 -8.78
C LYS A 21 1.92 -2.47 -7.98
N ASP A 22 1.69 -2.38 -6.67
CA ASP A 22 2.47 -1.52 -5.77
C ASP A 22 3.94 -1.94 -5.71
N LYS A 23 4.21 -3.24 -5.57
CA LYS A 23 5.58 -3.78 -5.63
C LYS A 23 6.27 -3.48 -6.97
N ARG A 24 5.53 -3.53 -8.08
CA ARG A 24 6.07 -3.16 -9.41
C ARG A 24 6.39 -1.67 -9.49
N HIS A 25 5.52 -0.80 -8.96
CA HIS A 25 5.73 0.64 -8.94
C HIS A 25 6.97 1.01 -8.12
N ALA A 26 7.08 0.51 -6.89
CA ALA A 26 8.25 0.73 -6.02
C ALA A 26 9.55 0.30 -6.71
N ASN A 27 9.59 -0.90 -7.29
CA ASN A 27 10.78 -1.38 -8.01
C ASN A 27 11.10 -0.56 -9.27
N ARG A 28 10.10 0.04 -9.93
CA ARG A 28 10.31 0.92 -11.10
C ARG A 28 10.90 2.26 -10.68
N SER A 29 10.41 2.84 -9.59
CA SER A 29 10.92 4.09 -9.00
C SER A 29 12.40 3.97 -8.63
N ILE A 30 12.77 2.93 -7.87
CA ILE A 30 14.16 2.66 -7.45
C ILE A 30 15.08 2.52 -8.64
N ARG A 31 14.71 1.69 -9.65
CA ARG A 31 15.56 1.51 -10.84
C ARG A 31 15.80 2.82 -11.59
N ARG A 32 14.78 3.69 -11.66
CA ARG A 32 14.93 5.01 -12.27
C ARG A 32 15.91 5.88 -11.49
N LYS A 33 15.79 5.93 -10.16
CA LYS A 33 16.70 6.69 -9.29
C LYS A 33 18.14 6.17 -9.42
N ASN A 34 18.35 4.86 -9.26
CA ASN A 34 19.69 4.27 -9.35
C ASN A 34 20.32 4.51 -10.73
N LYS A 35 19.56 4.46 -11.82
CA LYS A 35 20.08 4.80 -13.15
C LYS A 35 20.62 6.24 -13.22
N ILE A 36 19.91 7.18 -12.61
CA ILE A 36 20.33 8.60 -12.56
C ILE A 36 21.58 8.72 -11.68
N GLU A 37 21.62 8.06 -10.53
CA GLU A 37 22.74 8.11 -9.59
C GLU A 37 24.02 7.50 -10.16
N VAL A 38 23.91 6.37 -10.87
CA VAL A 38 25.03 5.77 -11.62
C VAL A 38 25.51 6.72 -12.71
N SER A 39 24.61 7.41 -13.42
CA SER A 39 25.00 8.41 -14.43
C SER A 39 25.68 9.65 -13.83
N MET A 40 25.55 9.87 -12.52
CA MET A 40 26.18 10.97 -11.79
C MET A 40 27.43 10.50 -11.02
N ASP A 41 27.91 9.28 -11.28
CA ASP A 41 29.05 8.65 -10.60
C ASP A 41 28.93 8.67 -9.07
N LYS A 42 27.71 8.53 -8.52
CA LYS A 42 27.53 8.36 -7.08
C LYS A 42 28.01 6.98 -6.64
N GLU A 43 28.81 6.96 -5.57
CA GLU A 43 29.28 5.71 -4.94
C GLU A 43 28.16 4.97 -4.17
N ILE A 44 27.17 5.70 -3.65
CA ILE A 44 26.08 5.16 -2.86
C ILE A 44 24.77 5.28 -3.67
N LEU A 45 24.11 4.14 -3.85
CA LEU A 45 22.81 4.06 -4.54
C LEU A 45 21.67 4.01 -3.53
N THR A 46 20.54 4.59 -3.93
CA THR A 46 19.32 4.59 -3.12
C THR A 46 18.87 3.16 -2.79
N GLU A 47 18.67 2.88 -1.51
CA GLU A 47 18.13 1.59 -1.07
C GLU A 47 16.60 1.54 -1.19
N LYS A 48 16.07 0.33 -1.33
CA LYS A 48 14.63 0.12 -1.49
C LYS A 48 13.79 0.63 -0.32
N ARG A 49 14.33 0.58 0.91
CA ARG A 49 13.65 1.05 2.12
C ARG A 49 13.66 2.56 2.26
N GLU A 50 14.61 3.24 1.60
CA GLU A 50 14.67 4.70 1.55
C GLU A 50 13.66 5.26 0.56
N ASP A 51 13.47 4.59 -0.59
CA ASP A 51 12.53 5.03 -1.62
C ASP A 51 11.07 4.64 -1.34
N SER A 52 10.85 3.50 -0.67
CA SER A 52 9.50 2.95 -0.49
C SER A 52 9.20 2.54 0.94
N ASN A 53 8.15 3.14 1.50
CA ASN A 53 7.58 2.71 2.77
C ASN A 53 6.53 1.62 2.51
N ILE A 54 6.71 0.44 3.12
CA ILE A 54 5.80 -0.70 2.96
C ILE A 54 4.40 -0.35 3.49
N TRP A 55 4.34 0.44 4.57
CA TRP A 55 3.09 0.84 5.23
C TRP A 55 2.27 1.87 4.44
N SER A 56 2.84 2.48 3.39
CA SER A 56 2.12 3.38 2.50
C SER A 56 1.55 2.67 1.27
N PHE A 57 1.70 1.35 1.16
CA PHE A 57 1.13 0.59 0.05
C PHE A 57 -0.38 0.49 0.19
N GLY A 58 -1.07 0.49 -0.95
CA GLY A 58 -2.51 0.65 -1.00
C GLY A 58 -3.28 -0.51 -0.38
N LYS A 59 -2.61 -1.62 -0.04
CA LYS A 59 -3.17 -2.81 0.60
C LYS A 59 -3.35 -2.64 2.11
N ASP A 60 -2.59 -1.74 2.71
CA ASP A 60 -2.57 -1.55 4.16
C ASP A 60 -3.64 -0.56 4.61
N GLY A 61 -4.43 -1.00 5.60
CA GLY A 61 -5.47 -0.22 6.24
C GLY A 61 -6.77 -1.00 6.45
N LYS A 62 -7.47 -0.65 7.52
CA LYS A 62 -8.84 -1.12 7.83
C LYS A 62 -9.78 0.07 7.74
N GLN A 63 -10.90 -0.06 7.04
CA GLN A 63 -11.95 0.96 6.98
C GLN A 63 -13.19 0.45 7.68
N THR A 64 -13.84 1.34 8.41
CA THR A 64 -15.20 1.12 8.88
C THR A 64 -16.14 1.35 7.71
N ILE A 65 -16.76 0.28 7.23
CA ILE A 65 -17.77 0.34 6.18
C ILE A 65 -19.06 0.84 6.84
N SER A 66 -19.45 2.06 6.54
CA SER A 66 -20.69 2.68 7.06
C SER A 66 -21.95 2.15 6.38
N ASP A 67 -21.85 1.73 5.11
CA ASP A 67 -22.98 1.22 4.33
C ASP A 67 -22.81 -0.28 3.96
N PRO A 68 -23.62 -1.19 4.51
CA PRO A 68 -23.54 -2.63 4.27
C PRO A 68 -24.10 -3.09 2.90
N THR A 69 -24.62 -2.18 2.06
CA THR A 69 -25.21 -2.52 0.75
C THR A 69 -24.23 -3.22 -0.21
N TYR A 70 -22.93 -2.97 -0.08
CA TYR A 70 -21.88 -3.56 -0.94
C TYR A 70 -21.56 -5.04 -0.66
N LEU A 71 -22.13 -5.65 0.37
CA LEU A 71 -21.93 -7.06 0.73
C LEU A 71 -22.98 -8.01 0.12
N ARG A 72 -23.95 -7.49 -0.63
CA ARG A 72 -24.94 -8.28 -1.37
C ARG A 72 -24.48 -8.48 -2.82
N LYS A 73 -23.68 -9.52 -3.05
CA LYS A 73 -23.47 -10.12 -4.37
C LYS A 73 -23.67 -11.62 -4.25
#